data_AF-A0A2I0VWV1-F1
#
_entry.id   AF-A0A2I0VWV1-F1
#
_cell.length_a   1.000
_cell.length_b   1.000
_cell.length_c   1.000
_cell.angle_alpha   90.00
_cell.angle_beta   90.00
_cell.angle_gamma   90.00
#
_symmetry.space_group_name_H-M   'P 1'
#
loop_
_entity.id
_entity.type
_entity.pdbx_description
1 polymer ?
#
loop_
_entity_poly.entity_id
_entity_poly.type
_entity_poly.pdbx_seq_one_letter_code
_entity_poly.pdbx_strand_id
1 'polypeptide(L)'
;MKHVIAATIALKGLGGLLFIFSSTFGAFLQLLYLAFITPIVYDFYNFDIERAEFVQLFIKFTQNLALFGSLLFFLGMKNAIPKRQQKKKVPKTKTG
;
A
#
# COMPACT_ATOMS: atom_id res chain seq x y z
N MET A 1 -3.96 24.45 -9.34
CA MET A 1 -4.08 23.79 -8.02
C MET A 1 -5.29 22.86 -7.89
N LYS A 2 -6.54 23.32 -8.16
CA LYS A 2 -7.75 22.49 -7.99
C LYS A 2 -7.73 21.15 -8.76
N HIS A 3 -7.25 21.14 -10.00
CA HIS A 3 -7.15 19.90 -10.81
C HIS A 3 -6.14 18.88 -10.26
N VAL A 4 -5.05 19.35 -9.65
CA VAL A 4 -4.04 18.48 -9.03
C VAL A 4 -4.62 17.83 -7.77
N ILE A 5 -5.37 18.60 -6.98
CA ILE A 5 -6.06 18.10 -5.78
C ILE A 5 -7.15 17.08 -6.17
N ALA A 6 -7.93 17.38 -7.21
CA ALA A 6 -8.93 16.44 -7.71
C ALA A 6 -8.29 15.14 -8.25
N ALA A 7 -7.17 15.26 -8.98
CA ALA A 7 -6.42 14.13 -9.49
C ALA A 7 -5.82 13.27 -8.35
N THR A 8 -5.29 13.87 -7.30
CA THR A 8 -4.75 13.12 -6.15
C THR A 8 -5.84 12.44 -5.33
N ILE A 9 -7.01 13.06 -5.17
CA ILE A 9 -8.17 12.44 -4.53
C ILE A 9 -8.69 11.27 -5.38
N ALA A 10 -8.84 11.47 -6.69
CA ALA A 10 -9.26 10.42 -7.61
C ALA A 10 -8.26 9.25 -7.63
N LEU A 11 -6.95 9.54 -7.67
CA LEU A 11 -5.89 8.53 -7.65
C LEU A 11 -5.87 7.74 -6.33
N LYS A 12 -6.10 8.42 -5.19
CA LYS A 12 -6.21 7.76 -3.88
C LYS A 12 -7.43 6.83 -3.83
N GLY A 13 -8.59 7.31 -4.30
CA GLY A 13 -9.81 6.52 -4.37
C GLY A 13 -9.69 5.34 -5.32
N LEU A 14 -9.11 5.56 -6.50
CA LEU A 14 -8.86 4.55 -7.52
C LEU A 14 -7.86 3.50 -7.00
N GLY A 15 -6.73 3.92 -6.42
CA GLY A 15 -5.76 3.03 -5.77
C GLY A 15 -6.40 2.17 -4.69
N GLY A 16 -7.24 2.77 -3.83
CA GLY A 16 -8.01 2.09 -2.79
C GLY A 16 -8.96 1.03 -3.33
N LEU A 17 -9.72 1.38 -4.38
CA LEU A 17 -10.62 0.45 -5.05
C LEU A 17 -9.86 -0.70 -5.72
N LEU A 18 -8.80 -0.41 -6.46
CA LEU A 18 -8.00 -1.44 -7.12
C LEU A 18 -7.29 -2.35 -6.11
N PHE A 19 -6.91 -1.85 -4.94
CA PHE A 19 -6.36 -2.66 -3.87
C PHE A 19 -7.36 -3.68 -3.34
N ILE A 20 -8.64 -3.32 -3.18
CA ILE A 20 -9.71 -4.24 -2.74
C ILE A 20 -9.87 -5.42 -3.71
N PHE A 21 -9.69 -5.20 -5.02
CA PHE A 21 -9.69 -6.26 -6.03
C PHE A 21 -8.41 -7.12 -6.03
N SER A 22 -7.60 -7.05 -4.97
CA SER A 22 -6.32 -7.78 -4.83
C SER A 22 -5.34 -7.46 -5.97
N SER A 23 -5.41 -6.26 -6.56
CA SER A 23 -4.49 -5.87 -7.63
C SER A 23 -3.13 -5.47 -7.05
N THR A 24 -2.05 -6.09 -7.54
CA THR A 24 -0.68 -5.72 -7.18
C THR A 24 -0.37 -4.28 -7.62
N PHE A 25 -0.96 -3.86 -8.75
CA PHE A 25 -0.81 -2.51 -9.28
C PHE A 25 -1.48 -1.46 -8.37
N GLY A 26 -2.69 -1.75 -7.87
CA GLY A 26 -3.38 -0.89 -6.91
C GLY A 26 -2.59 -0.71 -5.61
N ALA A 27 -2.02 -1.81 -5.11
CA ALA A 27 -1.14 -1.77 -3.93
C ALA A 27 0.08 -0.86 -4.16
N PHE A 28 0.79 -0.99 -5.28
CA PHE A 28 1.93 -0.12 -5.62
C PHE A 28 1.54 1.36 -5.75
N LEU A 29 0.41 1.65 -6.41
CA LEU A 29 -0.07 3.02 -6.61
C LEU A 29 -0.40 3.68 -5.28
N GLN A 30 -1.04 2.95 -4.38
CA GLN A 30 -1.38 3.42 -3.04
C GLN A 30 -0.15 3.55 -2.15
N LEU A 31 0.83 2.66 -2.30
CA LEU A 31 2.09 2.70 -1.56
C LEU A 31 2.92 3.92 -1.93
N LEU A 32 3.02 4.26 -3.22
CA LEU A 32 3.64 5.51 -3.67
C LEU A 32 2.90 6.73 -3.13
N TYR A 33 1.56 6.74 -3.21
CA TYR A 33 0.78 7.85 -2.65
C TYR A 33 1.07 8.05 -1.16
N LEU A 34 1.07 6.98 -0.36
CA LEU A 34 1.41 7.07 1.06
C LEU A 34 2.86 7.56 1.23
N ALA A 35 3.84 7.04 0.50
CA ALA A 35 5.25 7.44 0.66
C ALA A 35 5.49 8.95 0.49
N PHE A 36 4.79 9.60 -0.44
CA PHE A 36 4.94 11.04 -0.68
C PHE A 36 4.03 11.89 0.21
N ILE A 37 2.75 11.51 0.37
CA ILE A 37 1.79 12.35 1.09
C ILE A 37 1.97 12.28 2.60
N THR A 38 2.36 11.13 3.15
CA THR A 38 2.47 10.94 4.60
C THR A 38 3.50 11.90 5.23
N PRO A 39 4.74 12.05 4.73
CA PRO A 39 5.67 13.04 5.28
C PRO A 39 5.26 14.49 4.98
N ILE A 40 4.61 14.77 3.85
CA ILE A 40 4.18 16.14 3.49
C ILE A 40 3.01 16.61 4.38
N VAL A 41 2.07 15.72 4.69
CA VAL A 41 0.86 16.05 5.44
C VAL A 41 1.04 15.94 6.95
N TYR A 42 1.92 15.03 7.40
CA TYR A 42 2.25 14.90 8.82
C TYR A 42 3.59 15.56 9.09
N ASP A 43 3.56 16.86 9.27
CA ASP A 43 4.69 17.73 9.58
C ASP A 43 5.04 17.73 11.08
N PHE A 44 4.81 16.61 11.77
CA PHE A 44 5.08 16.44 13.21
C PHE A 44 6.53 16.81 13.58
N TYR A 45 7.47 16.71 12.65
CA TYR A 45 8.87 17.10 12.83
C TYR A 45 9.11 18.60 13.02
N ASN A 46 8.14 19.46 12.69
CA ASN A 46 8.19 20.90 12.95
C ASN A 46 7.69 21.30 14.34
N PHE A 47 7.10 20.38 15.10
CA PHE A 47 6.53 20.65 16.40
C PHE A 47 7.41 20.08 17.52
N ASP A 48 7.52 20.81 18.62
CA ASP A 48 8.12 20.28 19.85
C ASP A 48 7.34 19.07 20.36
N ILE A 49 8.08 18.07 20.86
CA ILE A 49 7.55 16.79 21.33
C ILE A 49 6.54 16.98 22.48
N GLU A 50 6.64 18.09 23.22
CA GLU A 50 5.75 18.44 24.34
C GLU A 50 4.38 18.98 23.89
N ARG A 51 4.20 19.32 22.60
CA ARG A 51 2.91 19.80 22.10
C ARG A 51 1.96 18.64 21.83
N ALA A 52 0.70 18.80 22.23
CA ALA A 52 -0.36 17.84 21.91
C ALA A 52 -0.52 17.61 20.39
N GLU A 53 -0.24 18.64 19.58
CA GLU A 53 -0.25 18.57 18.12
C GLU A 53 0.76 17.57 17.56
N PHE A 54 1.96 17.48 18.17
CA PHE A 54 2.97 16.48 17.81
C PHE A 54 2.41 15.08 17.99
N VAL A 55 1.87 14.78 19.17
CA VAL A 55 1.33 13.45 19.51
C VAL A 55 0.19 13.07 18.55
N GLN A 56 -0.69 14.01 18.25
CA GLN A 56 -1.81 13.77 17.34
C GLN A 56 -1.37 13.53 15.89
N LEU A 57 -0.43 14.33 15.37
CA LEU A 57 0.15 14.14 14.04
C LEU A 57 0.96 12.83 13.96
N PHE A 58 1.72 12.52 15.01
CA PHE A 58 2.53 11.30 15.11
C PHE A 58 1.65 10.04 15.13
N ILE A 59 0.56 10.01 15.89
CA ILE A 59 -0.37 8.87 15.89
C ILE A 59 -0.96 8.66 14.48
N LYS A 60 -1.40 9.74 13.82
CA LYS A 60 -1.92 9.65 12.44
C LYS A 60 -0.83 9.20 11.46
N PHE A 61 0.40 9.68 11.60
CA PHE A 61 1.54 9.22 10.81
C PHE A 61 1.77 7.72 11.00
N THR A 62 1.83 7.26 12.25
CA THR A 62 2.10 5.86 12.59
C THR A 62 0.97 4.94 12.09
N GLN A 63 -0.28 5.40 12.12
CA GLN A 63 -1.42 4.67 11.55
C GLN A 63 -1.28 4.50 10.02
N ASN A 64 -0.86 5.55 9.31
CA ASN A 64 -0.57 5.44 7.87
C ASN A 64 0.67 4.57 7.61
N LEU A 65 1.67 4.59 8.49
CA LEU A 65 2.85 3.73 8.40
C LEU A 65 2.48 2.25 8.59
N ALA A 66 1.56 1.94 9.51
CA ALA A 66 1.02 0.59 9.67
C ALA A 66 0.29 0.11 8.41
N LEU A 67 -0.53 0.98 7.79
CA LEU A 67 -1.15 0.69 6.51
C LEU A 67 -0.10 0.45 5.42
N PHE A 68 0.92 1.29 5.33
CA PHE A 68 2.05 1.13 4.40
C PHE A 68 2.76 -0.22 4.58
N GLY A 69 3.04 -0.59 5.83
CA GLY A 69 3.64 -1.90 6.17
C GLY A 69 2.75 -3.07 5.76
N SER A 70 1.44 -2.98 5.97
CA SER A 70 0.49 -4.02 5.52
C SER A 70 0.46 -4.18 4.00
N LEU A 71 0.59 -3.08 3.25
CA LEU A 71 0.67 -3.09 1.79
C LEU A 71 1.97 -3.71 1.29
N LEU A 72 3.11 -3.40 1.93
CA LEU A 72 4.39 -4.06 1.65
C LEU A 72 4.32 -5.56 1.92
N PHE A 73 3.69 -5.97 3.03
CA PHE A 73 3.50 -7.38 3.36
C PHE A 73 2.62 -8.08 2.32
N PHE A 74 1.49 -7.49 1.93
CA PHE A 74 0.64 -8.00 0.86
C PHE A 74 1.42 -8.17 -0.46
N LEU A 75 2.23 -7.17 -0.82
CA LEU A 75 3.06 -7.21 -2.02
C LEU A 75 4.12 -8.32 -1.95
N GLY A 76 4.82 -8.41 -0.82
CA GLY A 76 5.84 -9.43 -0.56
C GLY A 76 5.28 -10.84 -0.58
N MET A 77 4.14 -11.06 0.07
CA MET A 77 3.44 -12.36 0.05
C MET A 77 3.01 -12.74 -1.36
N LYS A 78 2.49 -11.81 -2.16
CA LYS A 78 2.03 -12.12 -3.52
C LYS A 78 3.17 -12.50 -4.47
N ASN A 79 4.39 -12.01 -4.22
CA ASN A 79 5.62 -12.40 -4.93
C ASN A 79 6.26 -13.68 -4.34
N ALA A 80 6.07 -13.94 -3.05
CA ALA A 80 6.60 -15.11 -2.35
C ALA A 80 5.73 -16.37 -2.49
N ILE A 81 4.43 -16.24 -2.81
CA ILE A 81 3.59 -17.36 -3.24
C ILE A 81 4.18 -17.82 -4.57
N PRO A 82 4.94 -18.93 -4.59
CA PRO A 82 5.47 -19.39 -5.85
C PRO A 82 4.25 -19.80 -6.68
N LYS A 83 4.31 -19.58 -7.99
CA LYS A 83 3.50 -20.30 -8.99
C LYS A 83 3.73 -21.83 -8.93
N ARG A 84 4.00 -22.40 -7.75
CA ARG A 84 4.33 -23.79 -7.47
C ARG A 84 3.20 -24.75 -7.84
N GLN A 85 1.98 -24.25 -8.03
CA GLN A 85 0.85 -25.09 -8.48
C GLN A 85 0.62 -25.10 -10.00
N GLN A 86 1.43 -24.42 -10.81
CA GLN A 86 1.31 -24.50 -12.28
C GLN A 86 2.26 -25.49 -12.96
N LYS A 87 3.13 -26.18 -12.20
CA LYS A 87 3.97 -27.28 -12.72
C LYS A 87 3.75 -28.56 -11.93
N LYS A 88 2.61 -29.24 -12.14
CA LYS A 88 2.50 -30.71 -12.08
C LYS A 88 1.14 -31.19 -12.62
N LYS A 89 0.94 -31.05 -13.93
CA LYS A 89 0.21 -32.09 -14.68
C LYS A 89 1.23 -32.72 -15.63
N VAL A 90 2.04 -33.63 -15.09
CA VAL A 90 2.66 -34.65 -15.93
C VAL A 90 1.52 -35.63 -16.25
N PRO A 91 1.14 -35.80 -17.53
CA PRO A 91 0.21 -36.86 -17.89
C PRO A 91 0.88 -38.19 -17.53
N LYS A 92 0.32 -38.95 -16.58
CA LYS A 92 0.73 -40.34 -16.40
C LYS A 92 0.29 -41.08 -17.66
N THR A 93 1.23 -41.42 -18.53
CA THR A 93 1.02 -42.42 -19.58
C THR A 93 0.61 -43.72 -18.89
N LYS A 94 -0.60 -44.21 -19.18
CA LYS A 94 -0.99 -45.58 -18.85
C LYS A 94 -0.28 -46.50 -19.84
N THR A 95 0.47 -47.48 -19.34
CA THR A 95 1.09 -48.52 -20.16
C THR A 95 0.40 -49.84 -19.86
N GLY A 96 0.08 -50.59 -20.92
CA GLY A 96 -0.19 -52.04 -20.89
C GLY A 96 -1.61 -52.41 -20.56
#